data_AF-A0A2W5B797-F1
#
_entry.id   AF-A0A2W5B797-F1
#
_cell.length_a   1.000
_cell.length_b   1.000
_cell.length_c   1.000
_cell.angle_alpha   90.00
_cell.angle_beta   90.00
_cell.angle_gamma   90.00
#
_symmetry.space_group_name_H-M   'P 1'
#
loop_
_entity.id
_entity.type
_entity.pdbx_description
1 polymer ?
#
loop_
_entity_poly.entity_id
_entity_poly.type
_entity_poly.pdbx_seq_one_letter_code
_entity_poly.pdbx_strand_id
1 'polypeptide(L)'
;MPLLDQLYGGAMRLTRNPQDAEDLIQETYLKAYNNFGSFKQGTNLKAWLYRIMTNTYINSYRKAKRRPTESSADELSDFQLYTT
;
A
#
# COMPACT_ATOMS: atom_id res chain seq x y z
N MET A 1 3.26 -13.92 -14.94
CA MET A 1 2.69 -14.57 -13.73
C MET A 1 1.17 -14.64 -13.88
N PRO A 2 0.53 -15.82 -13.89
CA PRO A 2 -0.86 -16.01 -14.35
C PRO A 2 -1.95 -15.35 -13.50
N LEU A 3 -1.64 -14.85 -12.30
CA LEU A 3 -2.59 -14.15 -11.42
C LEU A 3 -2.38 -12.63 -11.37
N LEU A 4 -1.35 -12.11 -12.04
CA LEU A 4 -0.91 -10.72 -11.92
C LEU A 4 -1.97 -9.76 -12.45
N ASP A 5 -2.51 -10.02 -13.64
CA ASP A 5 -3.54 -9.16 -14.27
C ASP A 5 -4.82 -9.09 -13.44
N GLN A 6 -5.19 -10.19 -12.78
CA GLN A 6 -6.40 -10.24 -11.95
C GLN A 6 -6.21 -9.47 -10.64
N LEU A 7 -5.05 -9.63 -9.99
CA LEU A 7 -4.73 -8.87 -8.78
C LEU A 7 -4.58 -7.39 -9.10
N TYR A 8 -3.95 -7.02 -10.22
CA TYR A 8 -3.79 -5.64 -10.67
C TYR A 8 -5.13 -4.93 -10.84
N GLY A 9 -6.11 -5.59 -11.46
CA GLY A 9 -7.48 -5.05 -11.55
C GLY A 9 -8.15 -4.84 -10.19
N GLY A 10 -7.81 -5.67 -9.20
CA GLY A 10 -8.25 -5.49 -7.80
C GLY A 10 -7.53 -4.32 -7.11
N ALA A 11 -6.22 -4.22 -7.26
CA ALA A 11 -5.41 -3.14 -6.72
C ALA A 11 -5.84 -1.78 -7.28
N MET A 12 -6.07 -1.68 -8.60
CA MET A 12 -6.53 -0.46 -9.25
C MET A 12 -7.89 0.03 -8.72
N ARG A 13 -8.79 -0.89 -8.35
CA ARG A 13 -10.07 -0.52 -7.72
C ARG A 13 -9.90 0.04 -6.31
N LEU A 14 -8.86 -0.39 -5.59
CA LEU A 14 -8.56 0.07 -4.23
C LEU A 14 -7.81 1.41 -4.22
N THR A 15 -6.80 1.57 -5.07
CA THR A 15 -5.92 2.74 -5.08
C THR A 15 -6.44 3.87 -5.96
N ARG A 16 -7.14 3.54 -7.06
CA ARG A 16 -7.55 4.49 -8.12
C ARG A 16 -6.38 5.24 -8.77
N ASN A 17 -5.16 4.77 -8.56
CA ASN A 17 -3.92 5.32 -9.09
C ASN A 17 -3.07 4.15 -9.62
N PRO A 18 -2.62 4.21 -10.89
CA PRO A 18 -1.78 3.16 -11.47
C PRO A 18 -0.46 2.92 -10.72
N GLN A 19 0.27 3.96 -10.33
CA GLN A 19 1.53 3.81 -9.59
C GLN A 19 1.30 3.14 -8.23
N ASP A 20 0.32 3.63 -7.46
CA ASP A 20 0.00 3.04 -6.17
C ASP A 20 -0.50 1.59 -6.31
N ALA A 21 -1.17 1.26 -7.42
CA ALA A 21 -1.61 -0.11 -7.70
C ALA A 21 -0.41 -1.03 -7.98
N GLU A 22 0.58 -0.58 -8.74
CA GLU A 22 1.82 -1.32 -9.00
C GLU A 22 2.57 -1.58 -7.70
N ASP A 23 2.76 -0.55 -6.87
CA ASP A 23 3.43 -0.66 -5.57
C ASP A 23 2.71 -1.65 -4.64
N LEU A 24 1.38 -1.54 -4.56
CA LEU A 24 0.56 -2.47 -3.77
C LEU A 24 0.73 -3.92 -4.23
N ILE A 25 0.80 -4.16 -5.53
CA ILE A 25 0.98 -5.49 -6.11
C ILE A 25 2.37 -6.04 -5.79
N GLN A 26 3.41 -5.23 -5.97
CA GLN A 26 4.77 -5.62 -5.64
C GLN A 26 4.90 -6.02 -4.17
N GLU A 27 4.38 -5.20 -3.26
CA GLU A 27 4.45 -5.48 -1.83
C GLU A 27 3.59 -6.70 -1.44
N THR A 28 2.46 -6.91 -2.13
CA THR A 28 1.64 -8.12 -1.96
C THR A 28 2.44 -9.37 -2.32
N TYR A 29 3.14 -9.37 -3.46
CA TYR A 29 3.96 -10.51 -3.88
C TYR A 29 5.13 -10.76 -2.94
N LEU A 30 5.81 -9.71 -2.48
CA LEU A 30 6.90 -9.84 -1.52
C LEU A 30 6.41 -10.51 -0.22
N LYS A 31 5.27 -10.06 0.30
CA LYS A 31 4.64 -10.66 1.49
C LYS A 31 4.15 -12.07 1.24
N ALA A 32 3.59 -12.35 0.08
CA ALA A 32 3.14 -13.69 -0.29
C ALA A 32 4.32 -14.66 -0.39
N TYR A 33 5.44 -14.25 -1.00
CA TYR A 33 6.65 -15.05 -1.08
C TYR A 33 7.21 -15.36 0.32
N ASN A 34 7.34 -14.34 1.17
CA ASN A 34 7.85 -14.50 2.53
C ASN A 34 6.95 -15.37 3.41
N ASN A 35 5.63 -15.35 3.18
CA ASN A 35 4.65 -16.14 3.93
C ASN A 35 4.18 -17.39 3.19
N PHE A 36 4.87 -17.81 2.12
CA PHE A 36 4.41 -18.91 1.28
C PHE A 36 4.29 -20.23 2.07
N GLY A 37 5.15 -20.44 3.07
CA GLY A 37 5.05 -21.61 3.97
C GLY A 37 3.77 -21.67 4.81
N SER A 38 3.04 -20.57 4.96
CA SER A 38 1.73 -20.53 5.64
C SER A 38 0.56 -20.88 4.71
N PHE A 39 0.80 -20.93 3.40
CA PHE A 39 -0.22 -21.28 2.43
C PHE A 39 -0.55 -22.78 2.50
N LYS A 40 -1.84 -23.09 2.61
CA LYS A 40 -2.31 -24.48 2.61
C LYS A 40 -2.58 -24.92 1.17
N GLN A 41 -1.76 -25.84 0.66
CA GLN A 41 -1.97 -26.43 -0.66
C GLN A 41 -3.36 -27.07 -0.77
N GLY A 42 -3.99 -26.98 -1.94
CA GLY A 42 -5.38 -27.42 -2.15
C GLY A 42 -6.43 -26.38 -1.79
N THR A 43 -6.05 -25.26 -1.18
CA THR A 43 -6.95 -24.11 -0.96
C THR A 43 -6.86 -23.08 -2.09
N ASN A 44 -7.75 -22.10 -2.07
CA ASN A 44 -7.84 -21.08 -3.12
C ASN A 44 -6.70 -20.04 -3.00
N LEU A 45 -5.65 -20.22 -3.81
CA LEU A 45 -4.50 -19.32 -3.89
C LEU A 45 -4.91 -17.87 -4.21
N LYS A 46 -5.89 -17.67 -5.10
CA LYS A 46 -6.38 -16.34 -5.46
C LYS A 46 -6.98 -15.65 -4.22
N ALA A 47 -7.87 -16.31 -3.49
CA ALA A 47 -8.46 -15.76 -2.28
C ALA A 47 -7.39 -15.41 -1.22
N TRP A 48 -6.37 -16.26 -1.08
CA TRP A 48 -5.25 -16.01 -0.18
C TRP A 48 -4.41 -14.78 -0.59
N LEU A 49 -4.11 -14.61 -1.88
CA LEU A 49 -3.41 -13.42 -2.37
C LEU A 49 -4.25 -12.13 -2.19
N TYR A 50 -5.56 -12.19 -2.46
CA TYR A 50 -6.46 -11.05 -2.23
C TYR A 50 -6.51 -10.64 -0.74
N ARG A 51 -6.43 -11.62 0.18
CA ARG A 51 -6.34 -11.35 1.62
C ARG A 51 -5.06 -10.56 1.96
N ILE A 52 -3.92 -10.98 1.43
CA ILE A 52 -2.63 -10.29 1.64
C ILE A 52 -2.67 -8.88 1.06
N MET A 53 -3.19 -8.73 -0.16
CA MET A 53 -3.33 -7.45 -0.84
C MET A 53 -4.20 -6.48 -0.05
N THR A 54 -5.38 -6.92 0.39
CA THR A 54 -6.33 -6.08 1.13
C THR A 54 -5.75 -5.64 2.47
N ASN A 55 -5.10 -6.56 3.19
CA ASN A 55 -4.42 -6.24 4.45
C ASN A 55 -3.29 -5.23 4.23
N THR A 56 -2.51 -5.39 3.16
CA THR A 56 -1.43 -4.46 2.80
C THR A 56 -1.98 -3.07 2.51
N TYR A 57 -3.02 -2.97 1.68
CA TYR A 57 -3.69 -1.70 1.38
C TYR A 57 -4.21 -1.00 2.64
N ILE A 58 -4.95 -1.72 3.51
CA ILE A 58 -5.50 -1.14 4.74
C ILE A 58 -4.39 -0.62 5.66
N ASN A 59 -3.29 -1.34 5.77
CA ASN A 59 -2.14 -0.92 6.58
C ASN A 59 -1.48 0.34 6.00
N SER A 60 -1.24 0.38 4.69
CA SER A 60 -0.69 1.56 4.01
C SER A 60 -1.61 2.77 4.14
N TYR A 61 -2.93 2.58 3.95
CA TYR A 61 -3.92 3.64 4.12
C TYR A 61 -3.95 4.19 5.56
N ARG A 62 -3.92 3.33 6.58
CA ARG A 62 -3.86 3.74 7.99
C ARG A 62 -2.56 4.48 8.30
N LYS A 63 -1.44 4.07 7.72
CA LYS A 63 -0.14 4.74 7.88
C LYS A 63 -0.17 6.13 7.25
N ALA A 64 -0.71 6.26 6.03
CA ALA A 64 -0.86 7.55 5.36
C ALA A 64 -1.73 8.53 6.17
N LYS A 65 -2.87 8.07 6.70
CA LYS A 65 -3.76 8.90 7.53
C LYS A 65 -3.14 9.37 8.85
N ARG A 66 -2.16 8.63 9.39
CA ARG A 66 -1.48 8.95 10.65
C ARG A 66 -0.24 9.82 10.48
N ARG A 67 0.21 10.05 9.24
CA ARG A 67 1.34 10.96 9.00
C ARG A 67 0.87 12.39 9.28
N PRO A 68 1.56 13.15 10.15
CA PRO A 68 1.36 14.59 10.25
C PRO A 68 1.55 15.20 8.86
N THR A 69 0.70 16.16 8.49
CA THR A 69 0.99 17.00 7.34
C THR A 69 2.31 17.70 7.63
N GLU A 70 3.38 17.29 6.95
CA GLU A 70 4.64 18.01 7.01
C GLU A 70 4.39 19.35 6.33
N SER A 71 4.01 20.37 7.12
CA SER A 71 4.16 21.75 6.71
C SER A 71 5.65 21.98 6.56
N SER A 72 6.12 22.04 5.32
CA SER A 72 7.48 22.43 4.96
C SER A 72 7.86 23.66 5.78
N ALA A 73 8.94 23.56 6.57
CA ALA A 73 9.45 24.68 7.37
C ALA A 73 9.91 25.87 6.52
N ASP A 74 9.94 25.72 5.19
CA ASP A 74 10.18 26.79 4.22
C ASP A 74 9.04 27.81 4.10
N GLU A 75 7.85 27.55 4.68
CA GLU A 75 6.75 28.54 4.79
C GLU A 75 6.79 29.36 6.09
N LEU A 76 7.87 29.29 6.87
CA LEU A 76 8.10 30.25 7.94
C LEU A 76 8.54 31.58 7.30
N SER A 77 7.57 32.44 6.98
CA SER A 77 7.86 33.80 6.50
C SER A 77 8.74 34.53 7.52
N ASP A 78 9.76 35.25 7.04
CA ASP A 78 10.68 36.08 7.85
C ASP A 78 9.97 36.98 8.89
N PHE A 79 8.70 37.31 8.65
CA PHE A 79 7.84 38.06 9.56
C PHE A 79 7.64 37.37 10.94
N GLN A 80 7.69 36.05 11.01
CA GLN A 80 7.51 35.28 12.25
C GLN A 80 8.79 35.22 13.11
N LEU A 81 9.96 35.53 12.55
CA LEU A 81 11.24 35.53 13.29
C LEU A 81 11.48 36.84 14.07
N TYR A 82 10.70 37.90 13.80
CA TYR A 82 10.91 39.23 14.39
C TYR A 82 9.99 39.56 15.58
N THR A 83 9.09 38.65 15.98
CA THR A 83 8.12 38.86 17.09
C THR A 83 8.46 38.02 18.32
N THR A 84 9.72 37.99 18.75
CA THR A 84 10.10 37.52 20.09
C THR A 84 10.35 38.69 21.02
#